data_AF-A0A496QFH7-F1
#
_entry.id   AF-A0A496QFH7-F1
#
_cell.length_a   1.000
_cell.length_b   1.000
_cell.length_c   1.000
_cell.angle_alpha   90.00
_cell.angle_beta   90.00
_cell.angle_gamma   90.00
#
_symmetry.space_group_name_H-M   'P 1'
#
loop_
_entity.id
_entity.type
_entity.pdbx_description
1 polymer ?
#
loop_
_entity_poly.entity_id
_entity_poly.type
_entity_poly.pdbx_seq_one_letter_code
_entity_poly.pdbx_strand_id
1 'polypeptide(L)'
;MRGIIVNKRNSDLLVFALLLALIISILTLIVVFNPYTSAKTVRKLAVLYNKGLNSNYADYLNDPDYTYPQDVLNAYRFFKGRELSNFHGFSINHVATNVSFDIYGGGDASIEALVRDSHKKRNPFLKERISKAIELASVTKIANFDPERLSDAIYKAISDFSSIVLSITVGGSSVTLDLSKIEPETVLAICFKESGLNPLALGEVAGETSEFKFSRGLMQIYQKTLYTLNSWLANEGINILPEELWNIRNNIFLGMVYLTYAKEQLMKGE
;
A
#
# COMPACT_ATOMS: atom_id res chain seq x y z
N MET A 1 -23.39 45.80 48.71
CA MET A 1 -22.88 45.11 47.50
C MET A 1 -22.06 43.91 47.94
N ARG A 2 -22.60 42.69 47.83
CA ARG A 2 -21.81 41.46 47.99
C ARG A 2 -21.34 41.05 46.59
N GLY A 3 -20.04 41.23 46.35
CA GLY A 3 -19.41 40.74 45.13
C GLY A 3 -19.44 39.22 45.11
N ILE A 4 -19.98 38.64 44.04
CA ILE A 4 -19.87 37.20 43.77
C ILE A 4 -18.40 36.96 43.46
N ILE A 5 -17.64 36.48 44.44
CA ILE A 5 -16.30 35.93 44.21
C ILE A 5 -16.53 34.58 43.52
N VAL A 6 -16.65 34.60 42.20
CA VAL A 6 -16.59 33.38 41.40
C VAL A 6 -15.21 32.79 41.62
N ASN A 7 -15.18 31.61 42.22
CA ASN A 7 -13.97 30.90 42.58
C ASN A 7 -13.26 30.47 41.27
N LYS A 8 -12.35 31.34 40.80
CA LYS A 8 -11.69 31.28 39.48
C LYS A 8 -11.09 29.90 39.16
N ARG A 9 -10.58 29.21 40.19
CA ARG A 9 -10.09 27.82 40.09
C ARG A 9 -11.14 26.82 39.60
N ASN A 10 -12.39 26.97 40.02
CA ASN A 10 -13.46 26.05 39.63
C ASN A 10 -13.96 26.33 38.21
N SER A 11 -13.97 27.60 37.76
CA SER A 11 -14.31 27.91 36.37
C SER A 11 -13.24 27.43 35.41
N ASP A 12 -11.96 27.59 35.76
CA ASP A 12 -10.84 27.16 34.91
C ASP A 12 -10.80 25.63 34.77
N LEU A 13 -11.10 24.89 35.83
CA LEU A 13 -11.18 23.43 35.80
C LEU A 13 -12.38 22.93 34.98
N LEU A 14 -13.51 23.64 35.05
CA LEU A 14 -14.72 23.32 34.30
C LEU A 14 -14.53 23.61 32.80
N VAL A 15 -13.87 24.72 32.45
CA VAL A 15 -13.48 25.05 31.07
C VAL A 15 -12.48 24.04 30.53
N PHE A 16 -11.49 23.63 31.33
CA PHE A 16 -10.53 22.60 30.94
C PHE A 16 -11.20 21.24 30.68
N ALA A 17 -12.12 20.82 31.56
CA ALA A 17 -12.86 19.57 31.40
C ALA A 17 -13.76 19.59 30.14
N LEU A 18 -14.41 20.72 29.84
CA LEU A 18 -15.18 20.91 28.61
C LEU A 18 -14.30 20.84 27.35
N LEU A 19 -13.13 21.48 27.38
CA LEU A 19 -12.15 21.43 26.29
C LEU A 19 -11.65 20.00 26.06
N LEU A 20 -11.31 19.28 27.13
CA LEU A 20 -10.88 17.89 27.05
C LEU A 20 -11.99 16.98 26.50
N ALA A 21 -13.22 17.14 26.99
CA ALA A 21 -14.37 16.39 26.48
C ALA A 21 -14.60 16.65 24.98
N LEU A 22 -14.49 17.91 24.53
CA LEU A 22 -14.62 18.27 23.12
C LEU A 22 -13.50 17.64 22.28
N ILE A 23 -12.25 17.67 22.75
CA ILE A 23 -11.11 17.03 22.08
C ILE A 23 -11.35 15.53 21.96
N ILE A 24 -11.78 14.87 23.04
CA ILE A 24 -12.10 13.43 23.04
C ILE A 24 -13.25 13.13 22.09
N SER A 25 -14.33 13.93 22.09
CA SER A 25 -15.45 13.77 21.17
C SER A 25 -15.02 13.93 19.72
N ILE A 26 -14.21 14.93 19.39
CA ILE A 26 -13.67 15.14 18.03
C ILE A 26 -12.77 13.97 17.62
N LEU A 27 -11.88 13.49 18.50
CA LEU A 27 -11.04 12.32 18.24
C LEU A 27 -11.89 11.07 18.00
N THR A 28 -12.94 10.88 18.79
CA THR A 28 -13.87 9.74 18.64
C THR A 28 -14.65 9.85 17.33
N LEU A 29 -15.15 11.03 16.97
CA LEU A 29 -15.78 11.30 15.68
C LEU A 29 -14.82 11.04 14.53
N ILE A 30 -13.57 11.50 14.61
CA ILE A 30 -12.56 11.23 13.58
C ILE A 30 -12.33 9.72 13.44
N VAL A 31 -12.25 8.96 14.53
CA VAL A 31 -12.09 7.50 14.48
C VAL A 31 -13.33 6.80 13.93
N VAL A 32 -14.54 7.25 14.27
CA VAL A 32 -15.80 6.63 13.85
C VAL A 32 -16.15 6.95 12.40
N PHE A 33 -15.86 8.17 11.96
CA PHE A 33 -16.21 8.67 10.62
C PHE A 33 -15.05 8.66 9.63
N ASN A 34 -13.86 8.18 10.00
CA ASN A 34 -12.83 7.90 9.00
C ASN A 34 -13.36 6.74 8.13
N PRO A 35 -13.59 6.94 6.82
CA PRO A 35 -14.09 5.89 5.95
C PRO A 35 -12.96 4.88 5.73
N TYR A 36 -12.78 3.97 6.68
CA TYR A 36 -11.85 2.88 6.54
C TYR A 36 -12.40 1.90 5.49
N THR A 37 -11.54 1.49 4.57
CA THR A 37 -11.81 0.32 3.75
C THR A 37 -12.11 -0.83 4.69
N SER A 38 -13.28 -1.45 4.48
CA SER A 38 -13.77 -2.48 5.40
C SER A 38 -12.77 -3.64 5.47
N ALA A 39 -12.66 -4.29 6.63
CA ALA A 39 -11.80 -5.46 6.78
C ALA A 39 -12.14 -6.56 5.75
N LYS A 40 -13.43 -6.68 5.38
CA LYS A 40 -13.90 -7.58 4.31
C LYS A 40 -13.27 -7.21 2.97
N THR A 41 -13.31 -5.93 2.59
CA THR A 41 -12.74 -5.44 1.33
C THR A 41 -11.22 -5.64 1.28
N VAL A 42 -10.50 -5.31 2.36
CA VAL A 42 -9.03 -5.54 2.43
C VAL A 42 -8.70 -7.01 2.22
N ARG A 43 -9.41 -7.92 2.90
CA ARG A 43 -9.20 -9.37 2.72
C ARG A 43 -9.50 -9.84 1.30
N LYS A 44 -10.59 -9.39 0.70
CA LYS A 44 -10.92 -9.72 -0.71
C LYS A 44 -9.82 -9.24 -1.66
N LEU A 45 -9.37 -7.98 -1.51
CA LEU A 45 -8.29 -7.42 -2.33
C LEU A 45 -6.99 -8.20 -2.17
N ALA A 46 -6.65 -8.61 -0.94
CA ALA A 46 -5.49 -9.45 -0.67
C ALA A 46 -5.55 -10.78 -1.44
N VAL A 47 -6.71 -11.45 -1.45
CA VAL A 47 -6.90 -12.68 -2.23
C VAL A 47 -6.72 -12.40 -3.72
N LEU A 48 -7.41 -11.39 -4.27
CA LEU A 48 -7.34 -11.06 -5.69
C LEU A 48 -5.92 -10.70 -6.11
N TYR A 49 -5.17 -9.99 -5.25
CA TYR A 49 -3.78 -9.66 -5.48
C TYR A 49 -2.90 -10.92 -5.58
N ASN A 50 -3.03 -11.83 -4.61
CA ASN A 50 -2.15 -12.99 -4.51
C ASN A 50 -2.54 -14.16 -5.43
N LYS A 51 -3.85 -14.37 -5.68
CA LYS A 51 -4.39 -15.49 -6.45
C LYS A 51 -4.87 -15.10 -7.85
N GLY A 52 -4.90 -13.80 -8.16
CA GLY A 52 -5.35 -13.28 -9.45
C GLY A 52 -6.80 -12.78 -9.44
N LEU A 53 -7.10 -11.91 -10.39
CA LEU A 53 -8.39 -11.21 -10.50
C LEU A 53 -9.60 -12.12 -10.75
N ASN A 54 -9.36 -13.29 -11.34
CA ASN A 54 -10.41 -14.28 -11.64
C ASN A 54 -10.56 -15.33 -10.54
N SER A 55 -9.85 -15.18 -9.42
CA SER A 55 -9.91 -16.15 -8.33
C SER A 55 -11.26 -16.11 -7.60
N ASN A 56 -11.77 -17.27 -7.20
CA ASN A 56 -12.91 -17.34 -6.31
C ASN A 56 -12.47 -16.97 -4.89
N TYR A 57 -12.56 -15.68 -4.56
CA TYR A 57 -12.11 -15.21 -3.26
C TYR A 57 -12.92 -15.83 -2.10
N ALA A 58 -14.15 -16.29 -2.30
CA ALA A 58 -14.94 -16.90 -1.24
C ALA A 58 -14.30 -18.21 -0.75
N ASP A 59 -13.82 -19.05 -1.67
CA ASP A 59 -13.17 -20.32 -1.33
C ASP A 59 -11.91 -20.08 -0.51
N TYR A 60 -11.05 -19.15 -0.95
CA TYR A 60 -9.83 -18.79 -0.24
C TYR A 60 -10.08 -18.12 1.11
N LEU A 61 -11.17 -17.35 1.27
CA LEU A 61 -11.50 -16.73 2.56
C LEU A 61 -12.05 -17.73 3.58
N ASN A 62 -12.55 -18.88 3.11
CA ASN A 62 -13.06 -19.97 3.93
C ASN A 62 -12.03 -21.09 4.15
N ASP A 63 -10.90 -21.07 3.42
CA ASP A 63 -9.79 -21.98 3.60
C ASP A 63 -9.02 -21.64 4.90
N PRO A 64 -9.00 -22.52 5.91
CA PRO A 64 -8.33 -22.27 7.18
C PRO A 64 -6.80 -22.24 7.07
N ASP A 65 -6.23 -22.86 6.04
CA ASP A 65 -4.78 -22.95 5.84
C ASP A 65 -4.24 -21.73 5.05
N TYR A 66 -5.13 -20.97 4.41
CA TYR A 66 -4.77 -19.78 3.65
C TYR A 66 -4.77 -18.51 4.52
N THR A 67 -3.66 -18.29 5.23
CA THR A 67 -3.51 -17.18 6.19
C THR A 67 -3.24 -15.81 5.55
N TYR A 68 -2.88 -15.75 4.27
CA TYR A 68 -2.42 -14.54 3.58
C TYR A 68 -3.38 -13.33 3.74
N PRO A 69 -4.71 -13.45 3.54
CA PRO A 69 -5.61 -12.31 3.68
C PRO A 69 -5.65 -11.76 5.11
N GLN A 70 -5.46 -12.62 6.11
CA GLN A 70 -5.44 -12.22 7.51
C GLN A 70 -4.14 -11.50 7.87
N ASP A 71 -3.00 -11.95 7.33
CA ASP A 71 -1.72 -11.25 7.52
C ASP A 71 -1.75 -9.85 6.87
N VAL A 72 -2.30 -9.73 5.66
CA VAL A 72 -2.48 -8.42 4.99
C VAL A 72 -3.40 -7.53 5.81
N LEU A 73 -4.50 -8.07 6.37
CA LEU A 73 -5.38 -7.29 7.25
C LEU A 73 -4.67 -6.82 8.53
N ASN A 74 -3.81 -7.65 9.12
CA ASN A 74 -3.01 -7.27 10.29
C ASN A 74 -2.00 -6.17 9.94
N ALA A 75 -1.33 -6.27 8.79
CA ALA A 75 -0.43 -5.22 8.29
C ALA A 75 -1.19 -3.91 7.98
N TYR A 76 -2.36 -3.99 7.37
CA TYR A 76 -3.22 -2.83 7.11
C TYR A 76 -3.61 -2.13 8.42
N ARG A 77 -4.04 -2.89 9.44
CA ARG A 77 -4.32 -2.37 10.78
C ARG A 77 -3.09 -1.70 11.41
N PHE A 78 -1.90 -2.27 11.19
CA PHE A 78 -0.66 -1.64 11.60
C PHE A 78 -0.44 -0.29 10.91
N PHE A 79 -0.59 -0.17 9.59
CA PHE A 79 -0.43 1.12 8.91
C PHE A 79 -1.53 2.13 9.29
N LYS A 80 -2.70 1.66 9.73
CA LYS A 80 -3.76 2.48 10.35
C LYS A 80 -3.52 2.85 11.82
N GLY A 81 -2.38 2.45 12.39
CA GLY A 81 -1.94 2.87 13.71
C GLY A 81 -2.20 1.91 14.86
N ARG A 82 -2.68 0.70 14.58
CA ARG A 82 -2.76 -0.37 15.59
C ARG A 82 -1.40 -1.06 15.77
N GLU A 83 -1.21 -1.78 16.86
CA GLU A 83 -0.01 -2.62 17.01
C GLU A 83 -0.03 -3.80 16.03
N LEU A 84 1.17 -4.26 15.65
CA LEU A 84 1.30 -5.45 14.81
C LEU A 84 1.10 -6.68 15.70
N SER A 85 -0.03 -7.37 15.54
CA SER A 85 -0.34 -8.61 16.26
C SER A 85 -0.45 -9.77 15.30
N ASN A 86 0.10 -10.94 15.66
CA ASN A 86 -0.11 -12.21 14.96
C ASN A 86 0.23 -12.14 13.45
N PHE A 87 1.42 -11.65 13.11
CA PHE A 87 1.92 -11.56 11.72
C PHE A 87 2.84 -12.75 11.40
N HIS A 88 2.46 -13.55 10.40
CA HIS A 88 3.23 -14.73 9.99
C HIS A 88 4.22 -14.38 8.88
N GLY A 89 5.21 -13.56 9.22
CA GLY A 89 6.40 -13.30 8.40
C GLY A 89 6.17 -12.87 6.94
N PHE A 90 7.27 -12.78 6.20
CA PHE A 90 7.29 -12.39 4.79
C PHE A 90 7.40 -13.62 3.89
N SER A 91 6.87 -13.53 2.68
CA SER A 91 6.95 -14.61 1.67
C SER A 91 8.29 -14.63 0.91
N ILE A 92 9.34 -13.97 1.41
CA ILE A 92 10.59 -13.79 0.67
C ILE A 92 11.55 -14.93 0.94
N ASN A 93 11.89 -15.67 -0.12
CA ASN A 93 12.91 -16.71 -0.05
C ASN A 93 14.29 -16.21 -0.48
N HIS A 94 14.35 -15.18 -1.34
CA HIS A 94 15.61 -14.68 -1.91
C HIS A 94 15.66 -13.15 -2.04
N VAL A 95 16.88 -12.62 -2.04
CA VAL A 95 17.18 -11.22 -2.29
C VAL A 95 18.12 -11.15 -3.49
N ALA A 96 17.80 -10.30 -4.47
CA ALA A 96 18.67 -10.11 -5.62
C ALA A 96 19.97 -9.39 -5.20
N THR A 97 21.12 -9.91 -5.63
CA THR A 97 22.45 -9.38 -5.25
C THR A 97 23.11 -8.53 -6.34
N ASN A 98 22.64 -8.62 -7.59
CA ASN A 98 23.24 -7.97 -8.76
C ASN A 98 22.21 -7.10 -9.50
N VAL A 99 21.61 -6.14 -8.82
CA VAL A 99 20.71 -5.16 -9.45
C VAL A 99 21.51 -3.96 -9.94
N SER A 100 21.56 -3.76 -11.26
CA SER A 100 22.23 -2.63 -11.90
C SER A 100 21.34 -1.39 -12.06
N PHE A 101 20.05 -1.51 -11.75
CA PHE A 101 19.06 -0.44 -11.90
C PHE A 101 19.05 0.49 -10.68
N ASP A 102 18.86 1.79 -10.89
CA ASP A 102 18.67 2.73 -9.78
C ASP A 102 17.28 2.54 -9.15
N ILE A 103 17.27 1.83 -8.02
CA ILE A 103 16.03 1.54 -7.29
C ILE A 103 15.35 2.81 -6.74
N TYR A 104 16.11 3.90 -6.55
CA TYR A 104 15.66 5.16 -5.97
C TYR A 104 15.43 6.26 -7.02
N GLY A 105 15.83 6.02 -8.27
CA GLY A 105 15.69 6.96 -9.37
C GLY A 105 14.23 7.27 -9.68
N GLY A 106 14.01 8.25 -10.56
CA GLY A 106 12.71 8.44 -11.20
C GLY A 106 12.25 7.13 -11.85
N GLY A 107 10.95 6.86 -11.81
CA GLY A 107 10.38 5.74 -12.54
C GLY A 107 10.42 5.96 -14.05
N ASP A 108 9.70 5.11 -14.76
CA ASP A 108 9.43 5.29 -16.19
C ASP A 108 8.90 6.69 -16.48
N ALA A 109 9.40 7.29 -17.56
CA ALA A 109 9.12 8.68 -17.88
C ALA A 109 7.62 8.94 -18.12
N SER A 110 6.89 7.97 -18.67
CA SER A 110 5.44 8.07 -18.88
C SER A 110 4.70 8.01 -17.55
N ILE A 111 5.12 7.17 -16.59
CA ILE A 111 4.59 7.18 -15.22
C ILE A 111 4.84 8.52 -14.54
N GLU A 112 6.05 9.05 -14.61
CA GLU A 112 6.38 10.34 -13.98
C GLU A 112 5.61 11.50 -14.61
N ALA A 113 5.33 11.46 -15.92
CA ALA A 113 4.53 12.47 -16.60
C ALA A 113 3.06 12.51 -16.13
N LEU A 114 2.54 11.41 -15.57
CA LEU A 114 1.19 11.36 -15.00
C LEU A 114 1.09 12.08 -13.64
N VAL A 115 2.22 12.28 -12.96
CA VAL A 115 2.26 12.99 -11.67
C VAL A 115 2.12 14.49 -11.93
N ARG A 116 0.88 14.99 -11.88
CA ARG A 116 0.61 16.44 -11.89
C ARG A 116 1.05 17.06 -10.56
N ASP A 117 1.20 18.40 -10.52
CA ASP A 117 1.43 19.17 -9.29
C ASP A 117 0.33 18.88 -8.26
N SER A 118 0.49 17.79 -7.52
CA SER A 118 -0.48 17.33 -6.56
C SER A 118 -0.38 18.23 -5.34
N HIS A 119 -1.52 18.73 -4.86
CA HIS A 119 -1.60 19.28 -3.52
C HIS A 119 -1.39 18.13 -2.54
N LYS A 120 -0.13 17.84 -2.25
CA LYS A 120 0.32 16.72 -1.41
C LYS A 120 -0.37 16.81 -0.06
N LYS A 121 -1.37 15.95 0.19
CA LYS A 121 -1.82 15.69 1.55
C LYS A 121 -0.70 14.93 2.27
N ARG A 122 0.17 15.68 2.94
CA ARG A 122 1.22 15.09 3.75
C ARG A 122 0.57 14.31 4.90
N ASN A 123 0.83 13.01 4.96
CA ASN A 123 0.43 12.15 6.07
C ASN A 123 1.71 11.76 6.84
N PRO A 124 2.18 12.59 7.79
CA PRO A 124 3.41 12.31 8.52
C PRO A 124 3.33 11.02 9.35
N PHE A 125 2.13 10.66 9.81
CA PHE A 125 1.88 9.41 10.51
C PHE A 125 2.19 8.21 9.62
N LEU A 126 1.75 8.23 8.35
CA LEU A 126 2.04 7.16 7.41
C LEU A 126 3.55 6.96 7.20
N LYS A 127 4.31 8.07 7.05
CA LYS A 127 5.77 8.02 6.92
C LYS A 127 6.42 7.34 8.13
N GLU A 128 6.02 7.71 9.35
CA GLU A 128 6.50 7.08 10.58
C GLU A 128 6.22 5.57 10.61
N ARG A 129 5.02 5.15 10.20
CA ARG A 129 4.65 3.72 10.15
C ARG A 129 5.47 2.95 9.13
N ILE A 130 5.82 3.55 7.98
CA ILE A 130 6.70 2.94 6.99
C ILE A 130 8.10 2.73 7.59
N SER A 131 8.67 3.75 8.24
CA SER A 131 9.99 3.63 8.88
C SER A 131 10.01 2.51 9.92
N LYS A 132 8.99 2.45 10.79
CA LYS A 132 8.84 1.36 11.78
C LYS A 132 8.72 -0.02 11.13
N ALA A 133 7.98 -0.13 10.02
CA ALA A 133 7.86 -1.40 9.31
C ALA A 133 9.21 -1.86 8.70
N ILE A 134 10.00 -0.93 8.17
CA ILE A 134 11.35 -1.19 7.63
C ILE A 134 12.28 -1.70 8.74
N GLU A 135 12.20 -1.14 9.95
CA GLU A 135 12.96 -1.61 11.12
C GLU A 135 12.54 -3.02 11.57
N LEU A 136 11.24 -3.32 11.56
CA LEU A 136 10.70 -4.63 11.94
C LEU A 136 11.02 -5.72 10.91
N ALA A 137 11.16 -5.35 9.65
CA ALA A 137 11.57 -6.26 8.60
C ALA A 137 13.05 -6.59 8.75
N SER A 138 13.39 -7.63 9.51
CA SER A 138 14.76 -8.14 9.77
C SER A 138 15.62 -8.36 8.51
N VAL A 139 15.02 -8.32 7.32
CA VAL A 139 15.64 -8.45 6.00
C VAL A 139 16.35 -7.15 5.54
N THR A 140 16.09 -6.01 6.18
CA THR A 140 16.75 -4.73 5.82
C THR A 140 18.17 -4.59 6.36
N LYS A 141 18.68 -5.59 7.08
CA LYS A 141 20.13 -5.76 7.34
C LYS A 141 20.93 -6.18 6.08
N ILE A 142 20.41 -5.95 4.89
CA ILE A 142 21.19 -5.98 3.65
C ILE A 142 22.10 -4.74 3.70
N ALA A 143 23.41 -4.96 3.71
CA ALA A 143 24.43 -3.99 4.11
C ALA A 143 24.51 -2.66 3.33
N ASN A 144 23.59 -2.38 2.39
CA ASN A 144 23.69 -1.27 1.44
C ASN A 144 22.44 -0.38 1.33
N PHE A 145 21.45 -0.51 2.22
CA PHE A 145 20.28 0.38 2.20
C PHE A 145 20.24 1.36 3.35
N ASP A 146 19.98 2.63 3.01
CA ASP A 146 19.60 3.67 3.94
C ASP A 146 18.08 3.52 4.23
N PRO A 147 17.69 3.15 5.47
CA PRO A 147 16.29 2.97 5.85
C PRO A 147 15.45 4.24 5.69
N GLU A 148 16.05 5.41 5.92
CA GLU A 148 15.36 6.70 5.79
C GLU A 148 15.08 7.00 4.33
N ARG A 149 16.10 6.84 3.47
CA ARG A 149 15.94 7.01 2.01
C ARG A 149 14.90 6.05 1.43
N LEU A 150 14.86 4.81 1.90
CA LEU A 150 13.84 3.82 1.50
C LEU A 150 12.45 4.23 1.96
N SER A 151 12.31 4.62 3.23
CA SER A 151 11.04 5.11 3.78
C SER A 151 10.51 6.31 2.98
N ASP A 152 11.39 7.24 2.62
CA ASP A 152 11.04 8.42 1.83
C ASP A 152 10.64 8.09 0.40
N ALA A 153 11.38 7.19 -0.26
CA ALA A 153 11.07 6.76 -1.62
C ALA A 153 9.68 6.10 -1.70
N ILE A 154 9.38 5.18 -0.77
CA ILE A 154 8.08 4.49 -0.69
C ILE A 154 6.96 5.48 -0.39
N TYR A 155 7.14 6.31 0.64
CA TYR A 155 6.14 7.31 1.04
C TYR A 155 5.83 8.29 -0.10
N LYS A 156 6.87 8.79 -0.78
CA LYS A 156 6.73 9.71 -1.90
C LYS A 156 6.02 9.05 -3.08
N ALA A 157 6.41 7.83 -3.47
CA ALA A 157 5.76 7.10 -4.56
C ALA A 157 4.26 6.95 -4.33
N ILE A 158 3.85 6.43 -3.16
CA ILE A 158 2.43 6.24 -2.84
C ILE A 158 1.69 7.58 -2.81
N SER A 159 2.28 8.60 -2.19
CA SER A 159 1.66 9.92 -2.09
C SER A 159 1.48 10.60 -3.45
N ASP A 160 2.47 10.49 -4.33
CA ASP A 160 2.41 11.07 -5.68
C ASP A 160 1.32 10.36 -6.50
N PHE A 161 1.32 9.02 -6.52
CA PHE A 161 0.39 8.23 -7.33
C PHE A 161 -1.04 8.23 -6.83
N SER A 162 -1.28 8.52 -5.55
CA SER A 162 -2.63 8.66 -4.99
C SER A 162 -3.45 9.82 -5.59
N SER A 163 -2.88 10.61 -6.50
CA SER A 163 -3.57 11.67 -7.24
C SER A 163 -3.75 11.38 -8.74
N ILE A 164 -3.26 10.23 -9.22
CA ILE A 164 -3.33 9.87 -10.62
C ILE A 164 -4.72 9.33 -10.96
N VAL A 165 -5.27 9.86 -12.04
CA VAL A 165 -6.40 9.30 -12.77
C VAL A 165 -5.92 8.96 -14.17
N LEU A 166 -6.09 7.71 -14.59
CA LEU A 166 -5.60 7.20 -15.87
C LEU A 166 -6.60 6.25 -16.51
N SER A 167 -6.50 6.04 -17.82
CA SER A 167 -7.35 5.10 -18.54
C SER A 167 -6.57 3.84 -18.91
N ILE A 168 -7.10 2.68 -18.57
CA ILE A 168 -6.52 1.39 -18.93
C ILE A 168 -7.42 0.65 -19.93
N THR A 169 -6.83 -0.22 -20.75
CA THR A 169 -7.57 -1.06 -21.69
C THR A 169 -7.56 -2.52 -21.24
N VAL A 170 -8.71 -3.04 -20.82
CA VAL A 170 -8.85 -4.43 -20.37
C VAL A 170 -9.83 -5.15 -21.29
N GLY A 171 -9.37 -6.21 -21.97
CA GLY A 171 -10.21 -6.98 -22.90
C GLY A 171 -10.84 -6.14 -24.01
N GLY A 172 -10.13 -5.11 -24.48
CA GLY A 172 -10.62 -4.17 -25.51
C GLY A 172 -11.55 -3.06 -24.99
N SER A 173 -11.90 -3.06 -23.71
CA SER A 173 -12.71 -2.00 -23.09
C SER A 173 -11.84 -1.02 -22.33
N SER A 174 -12.10 0.28 -22.51
CA SER A 174 -11.43 1.33 -21.72
C SER A 174 -12.09 1.48 -20.35
N VAL A 175 -11.28 1.52 -19.30
CA VAL A 175 -11.70 1.71 -17.91
C VAL A 175 -10.85 2.80 -17.29
N THR A 176 -11.49 3.87 -16.82
CA THR A 176 -10.80 4.93 -16.07
C THR A 176 -10.61 4.51 -14.62
N LEU A 177 -9.37 4.51 -14.16
CA LEU A 177 -8.98 4.25 -12.79
C LEU A 177 -8.59 5.55 -12.09
N ASP A 178 -9.13 5.74 -10.90
CA ASP A 178 -8.70 6.77 -9.96
C ASP A 178 -7.91 6.08 -8.85
N LEU A 179 -6.58 6.26 -8.86
CA LEU A 179 -5.69 5.61 -7.90
C LEU A 179 -5.89 6.14 -6.48
N SER A 180 -6.56 7.28 -6.28
CA SER A 180 -6.94 7.75 -4.94
C SER A 180 -7.96 6.83 -4.27
N LYS A 181 -8.62 5.93 -5.02
CA LYS A 181 -9.60 4.98 -4.49
C LYS A 181 -8.95 3.82 -3.75
N ILE A 182 -7.64 3.56 -3.89
CA ILE A 182 -6.93 2.59 -3.06
C ILE A 182 -6.25 3.31 -1.90
N GLU A 183 -6.46 2.82 -0.68
CA GLU A 183 -5.84 3.44 0.48
C GLU A 183 -4.33 3.15 0.51
N PRO A 184 -3.49 4.16 0.81
CA PRO A 184 -2.04 3.98 0.99
C PRO A 184 -1.68 2.83 1.94
N GLU A 185 -2.44 2.67 3.02
CA GLU A 185 -2.24 1.60 4.00
C GLU A 185 -2.52 0.21 3.44
N THR A 186 -3.41 0.08 2.45
CA THR A 186 -3.65 -1.20 1.76
C THR A 186 -2.47 -1.54 0.86
N VAL A 187 -1.95 -0.56 0.11
CA VAL A 187 -0.75 -0.73 -0.73
C VAL A 187 0.45 -1.14 0.13
N LEU A 188 0.67 -0.45 1.25
CA LEU A 188 1.74 -0.77 2.20
C LEU A 188 1.56 -2.13 2.86
N ALA A 189 0.33 -2.54 3.19
CA ALA A 189 0.05 -3.85 3.75
C ALA A 189 0.44 -4.98 2.79
N ILE A 190 0.16 -4.81 1.50
CA ILE A 190 0.60 -5.74 0.45
C ILE A 190 2.12 -5.71 0.32
N CYS A 191 2.74 -4.53 0.19
CA CYS A 191 4.20 -4.43 0.10
C CYS A 191 4.89 -5.09 1.30
N PHE A 192 4.38 -4.84 2.50
CA PHE A 192 4.90 -5.42 3.73
C PHE A 192 4.74 -6.94 3.74
N LYS A 193 3.58 -7.49 3.35
CA LYS A 193 3.40 -8.94 3.32
C LYS A 193 4.26 -9.63 2.24
N GLU A 194 4.32 -9.03 1.06
CA GLU A 194 4.99 -9.60 -0.11
C GLU A 194 6.52 -9.55 0.03
N SER A 195 7.06 -8.40 0.45
CA SER A 195 8.50 -8.15 0.42
C SER A 195 9.09 -7.67 1.74
N GLY A 196 8.30 -7.53 2.81
CA GLY A 196 8.78 -6.85 4.02
C GLY A 196 9.34 -5.45 3.73
N LEU A 197 8.81 -4.78 2.69
CA LEU A 197 9.30 -3.51 2.17
C LEU A 197 10.74 -3.56 1.61
N ASN A 198 11.24 -4.73 1.22
CA ASN A 198 12.53 -4.89 0.56
C ASN A 198 12.37 -4.73 -0.96
N PRO A 199 12.91 -3.65 -1.58
CA PRO A 199 12.82 -3.45 -3.01
C PRO A 199 13.63 -4.49 -3.81
N LEU A 200 14.56 -5.23 -3.19
CA LEU A 200 15.32 -6.30 -3.82
C LEU A 200 14.75 -7.70 -3.58
N ALA A 201 13.54 -7.80 -3.03
CA ALA A 201 12.90 -9.09 -2.81
C ALA A 201 12.67 -9.83 -4.14
N LEU A 202 13.05 -11.12 -4.15
CA LEU A 202 12.93 -12.02 -5.29
C LEU A 202 12.20 -13.29 -4.84
N GLY A 203 11.00 -13.51 -5.36
CA GLY A 203 10.20 -14.70 -5.09
C GLY A 203 10.25 -15.67 -6.25
N GLU A 204 10.38 -16.97 -5.97
CA GLU A 204 10.27 -18.02 -7.00
C GLU A 204 8.82 -18.48 -7.14
N VAL A 205 8.35 -18.58 -8.37
CA VAL A 205 7.03 -19.13 -8.71
C VAL A 205 7.20 -20.60 -9.10
N ALA A 206 6.63 -21.49 -8.29
CA ALA A 206 6.76 -22.93 -8.49
C ALA A 206 6.08 -23.38 -9.79
N GLY A 207 6.75 -24.29 -10.53
CA GLY A 207 6.20 -24.89 -11.75
C GLY A 207 6.29 -24.01 -13.01
N GLU A 208 6.96 -22.87 -12.93
CA GLU A 208 7.12 -21.95 -14.07
C GLU A 208 8.44 -22.14 -14.83
N THR A 209 8.47 -21.67 -16.08
CA THR A 209 9.69 -21.70 -16.92
C THR A 209 10.70 -20.64 -16.44
N SER A 210 11.95 -20.74 -16.91
CA SER A 210 13.04 -19.82 -16.53
C SER A 210 12.71 -18.34 -16.79
N GLU A 211 12.01 -18.05 -17.89
CA GLU A 211 11.54 -16.69 -18.21
C GLU A 211 10.58 -16.15 -17.15
N PHE A 212 9.67 -16.99 -16.66
CA PHE A 212 8.63 -16.61 -15.71
C PHE A 212 8.89 -17.19 -14.32
N LYS A 213 10.14 -17.38 -13.93
CA LYS A 213 10.45 -18.01 -12.65
C LYS A 213 10.24 -17.07 -11.47
N PHE A 214 10.26 -15.75 -11.69
CA PHE A 214 10.44 -14.80 -10.61
C PHE A 214 9.37 -13.70 -10.50
N SER A 215 9.01 -13.38 -9.25
CA SER A 215 8.38 -12.14 -8.82
C SER A 215 9.42 -11.17 -8.24
N ARG A 216 9.22 -9.86 -8.43
CA ARG A 216 10.25 -8.85 -8.10
C ARG A 216 9.69 -7.65 -7.34
N GLY A 217 10.54 -7.06 -6.51
CA GLY A 217 10.32 -5.75 -5.89
C GLY A 217 9.35 -5.75 -4.72
N LEU A 218 8.95 -4.55 -4.31
CA LEU A 218 8.15 -4.29 -3.11
C LEU A 218 6.81 -5.04 -3.10
N MET A 219 6.15 -5.06 -4.25
CA MET A 219 4.85 -5.67 -4.48
C MET A 219 4.98 -7.13 -4.94
N GLN A 220 6.20 -7.66 -5.15
CA GLN A 220 6.40 -9.00 -5.73
C GLN A 220 5.61 -9.20 -7.04
N ILE A 221 5.77 -8.28 -7.99
CA ILE A 221 5.08 -8.36 -9.27
C ILE A 221 5.66 -9.52 -10.07
N TYR A 222 4.79 -10.47 -10.37
CA TYR A 222 5.09 -11.60 -11.24
C TYR A 222 5.19 -11.16 -12.71
N GLN A 223 6.12 -11.73 -13.47
CA GLN A 223 6.39 -11.31 -14.86
C GLN A 223 5.21 -11.48 -15.82
N LYS A 224 4.35 -12.50 -15.67
CA LYS A 224 3.10 -12.58 -16.46
C LYS A 224 2.12 -11.46 -16.11
N THR A 225 2.07 -11.09 -14.83
CA THR A 225 1.28 -9.95 -14.35
C THR A 225 1.81 -8.65 -14.94
N LEU A 226 3.14 -8.47 -15.01
CA LEU A 226 3.77 -7.33 -15.66
C LEU A 226 3.32 -7.20 -17.13
N TYR A 227 3.40 -8.27 -17.91
CA TYR A 227 2.98 -8.24 -19.32
C TYR A 227 1.50 -7.88 -19.47
N THR A 228 0.65 -8.40 -18.57
CA THR A 228 -0.76 -8.03 -18.52
C THR A 228 -0.94 -6.53 -18.24
N LEU A 229 -0.24 -5.99 -17.22
CA LEU A 229 -0.32 -4.56 -16.89
C LEU A 229 0.22 -3.67 -18.01
N ASN A 230 1.34 -4.04 -18.66
CA ASN A 230 1.85 -3.30 -19.82
C ASN A 230 0.82 -3.27 -20.95
N SER A 231 0.13 -4.40 -21.23
CA SER A 231 -0.94 -4.42 -22.23
C SER A 231 -2.10 -3.47 -21.88
N TRP A 232 -2.39 -3.31 -20.59
CA TRP A 232 -3.46 -2.43 -20.13
C TRP A 232 -3.09 -0.96 -20.22
N LEU A 233 -1.82 -0.65 -19.99
CA LEU A 233 -1.28 0.71 -19.92
C LEU A 233 -0.68 1.19 -21.24
N ALA A 234 -0.73 0.38 -22.30
CA ALA A 234 -0.13 0.68 -23.60
C ALA A 234 -0.61 2.03 -24.20
N ASN A 235 -1.88 2.39 -23.98
CA ASN A 235 -2.43 3.66 -24.46
C ASN A 235 -1.88 4.89 -23.73
N GLU A 236 -1.39 4.71 -22.51
CA GLU A 236 -0.72 5.74 -21.71
C GLU A 236 0.79 5.79 -22.01
N GLY A 237 1.27 5.00 -22.98
CA GLY A 237 2.69 4.95 -23.37
C GLY A 237 3.61 4.31 -22.33
N ILE A 238 3.06 3.55 -21.38
CA ILE A 238 3.82 2.89 -20.32
C ILE A 238 4.14 1.46 -20.75
N ASN A 239 5.43 1.12 -20.75
CA ASN A 239 5.90 -0.24 -21.05
C ASN A 239 7.13 -0.57 -20.21
N ILE A 240 6.88 -1.16 -19.04
CA ILE A 240 7.92 -1.43 -18.03
C ILE A 240 8.62 -2.76 -18.34
N LEU A 241 9.94 -2.77 -18.37
CA LEU A 241 10.75 -3.97 -18.53
C LEU A 241 10.86 -4.76 -17.21
N PRO A 242 11.09 -6.09 -17.24
CA PRO A 242 11.20 -6.91 -16.03
C PRO A 242 12.25 -6.42 -15.02
N GLU A 243 13.38 -5.89 -15.49
CA GLU A 243 14.45 -5.30 -14.68
C GLU A 243 14.05 -3.99 -14.02
N GLU A 244 13.09 -3.26 -14.58
CA GLU A 244 12.60 -2.00 -14.02
C GLU A 244 11.66 -2.24 -12.83
N LEU A 245 11.25 -3.49 -12.56
CA LEU A 245 10.49 -3.85 -11.36
C LEU A 245 11.27 -3.67 -10.06
N TRP A 246 12.59 -3.51 -10.12
CA TRP A 246 13.42 -3.14 -8.96
C TRP A 246 13.25 -1.67 -8.56
N ASN A 247 12.79 -0.82 -9.48
CA ASN A 247 12.51 0.57 -9.18
C ASN A 247 11.27 0.70 -8.29
N ILE A 248 11.44 1.39 -7.16
CA ILE A 248 10.39 1.56 -6.15
C ILE A 248 9.12 2.19 -6.75
N ARG A 249 9.29 3.19 -7.62
CA ARG A 249 8.18 3.95 -8.20
C ARG A 249 7.41 3.10 -9.20
N ASN A 250 8.09 2.46 -10.15
CA ASN A 250 7.45 1.58 -11.12
C ASN A 250 6.68 0.44 -10.42
N ASN A 251 7.31 -0.20 -9.44
CA ASN A 251 6.73 -1.33 -8.74
C ASN A 251 5.48 -0.95 -7.93
N ILE A 252 5.51 0.18 -7.20
CA ILE A 252 4.34 0.69 -6.47
C ILE A 252 3.25 1.13 -7.43
N PHE A 253 3.57 1.86 -8.51
CA PHE A 253 2.58 2.32 -9.48
C PHE A 253 1.79 1.16 -10.09
N LEU A 254 2.50 0.15 -10.61
CA LEU A 254 1.88 -1.04 -11.19
C LEU A 254 1.01 -1.78 -10.17
N GLY A 255 1.48 -1.88 -8.93
CA GLY A 255 0.72 -2.43 -7.81
C GLY A 255 -0.57 -1.67 -7.53
N MET A 256 -0.52 -0.33 -7.52
CA MET A 256 -1.69 0.53 -7.32
C MET A 256 -2.69 0.42 -8.47
N VAL A 257 -2.22 0.36 -9.72
CA VAL A 257 -3.07 0.11 -10.90
C VAL A 257 -3.82 -1.22 -10.75
N TYR A 258 -3.10 -2.29 -10.43
CA TYR A 258 -3.68 -3.62 -10.23
C TYR A 258 -4.74 -3.60 -9.12
N LEU A 259 -4.40 -3.09 -7.94
CA LEU A 259 -5.30 -3.06 -6.78
C LEU A 259 -6.53 -2.18 -7.03
N THR A 260 -6.37 -1.06 -7.72
CA THR A 260 -7.48 -0.17 -8.06
C THR A 260 -8.43 -0.85 -9.04
N TYR A 261 -7.92 -1.53 -10.06
CA TYR A 261 -8.75 -2.32 -10.96
C TYR A 261 -9.44 -3.48 -10.23
N ALA A 262 -8.73 -4.21 -9.37
CA ALA A 262 -9.31 -5.26 -8.53
C ALA A 262 -10.47 -4.74 -7.68
N LYS A 263 -10.31 -3.55 -7.10
CA LYS A 263 -11.37 -2.87 -6.32
C LYS A 263 -12.57 -2.53 -7.19
N GLU A 264 -12.37 -2.00 -8.40
CA GLU A 264 -13.45 -1.72 -9.35
C GLU A 264 -14.22 -3.01 -9.72
N GLN A 265 -13.54 -4.14 -9.91
CA GLN A 265 -14.21 -5.43 -10.15
C GLN A 265 -15.04 -5.90 -8.96
N LEU A 266 -14.52 -5.74 -7.73
CA LEU A 266 -15.29 -6.07 -6.53
C LEU A 266 -16.56 -5.23 -6.39
N MET A 267 -16.50 -3.94 -6.74
CA MET A 267 -17.65 -3.03 -6.66
C MET A 267 -18.71 -3.29 -7.75
N LYS A 268 -18.34 -3.90 -8.88
CA LYS A 268 -19.28 -4.28 -9.94
C LYS A 268 -20.05 -5.57 -9.64
N GLY A 269 -19.51 -6.40 -8.75
CA GLY A 269 -20.11 -7.69 -8.37
C GLY A 269 -20.86 -7.68 -7.03
N GLU A 270 -20.92 -6.53 -6.35
CA GLU A 270 -21.77 -6.27 -5.17
C GLU A 270 -23.04 -5.51 -5.59
#